data_AF-A0A484HKI2-F1
#
_entry.id   AF-A0A484HKI2-F1
#
_cell.length_a   1.000
_cell.length_b   1.000
_cell.length_c   1.000
_cell.angle_alpha   90.00
_cell.angle_beta   90.00
_cell.angle_gamma   90.00
#
_symmetry.space_group_name_H-M   'P 1'
#
loop_
_entity.id
_entity.type
_entity.pdbx_description
1 polymer ?
#
loop_
_entity_poly.entity_id
_entity_poly.type
_entity_poly.pdbx_seq_one_letter_code
_entity_poly.pdbx_strand_id
1 'polypeptide(L)'
;MPSFQTNVRFEQKITGIHKIHLSLSQFVPPEKKELAGPRGHTKASRLTVKEHLKKMLMEKRILDCNRPFMVLSVRNALANLRCVAWLKDHTPTPISVSEEYGILFKSRPYYLFGEKKGKLVIEKWDPKSWDPDAGLNFSWFVSGPPVLWDDADKDTLFRMIVPEAADHSHVWRLPRGSHPDATDKTRDQWKSLQKIFMENMTASPESAFEALNGYAVENDLQREDGYLHNMIGLDGEGNLCQLVASGRLEDLGRQMGDRGVKRALCLDNSGSITAQFFHEGIAGAVAGEYRCLVAAPNHRSPGAAYLIVELQDHTFK
;
A
#
# COMPACT_ATOMS: atom_id res chain seq x y z
N MET A 1 -19.84 15.94 17.75
CA MET A 1 -20.20 15.46 16.39
C MET A 1 -19.63 14.06 16.23
N PRO A 2 -20.29 13.13 15.52
CA PRO A 2 -19.81 11.76 15.45
C PRO A 2 -18.53 11.71 14.63
N SER A 3 -17.42 11.31 15.25
CA SER A 3 -16.26 10.77 14.56
C SER A 3 -16.72 9.63 13.65
N PHE A 4 -16.30 9.60 12.39
CA PHE A 4 -16.64 8.53 11.45
C PHE A 4 -16.10 7.19 11.95
N GLN A 5 -16.84 6.48 12.81
CA GLN A 5 -16.59 5.06 13.08
C GLN A 5 -17.13 4.26 11.90
N THR A 6 -16.24 3.93 10.97
CA THR A 6 -16.55 2.93 9.95
C THR A 6 -16.36 1.55 10.56
N ASN A 7 -17.46 0.91 10.97
CA ASN A 7 -17.47 -0.53 11.28
C ASN A 7 -17.41 -1.38 9.99
N VAL A 8 -16.60 -0.95 9.01
CA VAL A 8 -16.42 -1.66 7.75
C VAL A 8 -15.37 -2.74 7.98
N ARG A 9 -15.80 -3.99 7.84
CA ARG A 9 -14.93 -5.15 7.82
C ARG A 9 -15.21 -5.92 6.55
N PHE A 10 -14.19 -6.08 5.72
CA PHE A 10 -14.23 -6.85 4.50
C PHE A 10 -13.03 -7.79 4.46
N GLU A 11 -13.29 -9.03 4.12
CA GLU A 11 -12.30 -10.09 4.11
C GLU A 11 -12.50 -10.93 2.87
N GLN A 12 -11.39 -11.33 2.25
CA GLN A 12 -11.45 -12.30 1.18
C GLN A 12 -10.16 -13.11 1.08
N LYS A 13 -10.33 -14.34 0.63
CA LYS A 13 -9.26 -15.20 0.14
C LYS A 13 -9.47 -15.40 -1.35
N ILE A 14 -8.52 -14.93 -2.16
CA ILE A 14 -8.59 -15.05 -3.61
C ILE A 14 -7.85 -16.32 -4.01
N THR A 15 -8.62 -17.33 -4.39
CA THR A 15 -8.14 -18.61 -4.93
C THR A 15 -8.19 -18.59 -6.46
N GLY A 16 -7.51 -19.54 -7.12
CA GLY A 16 -7.58 -19.66 -8.58
C GLY A 16 -6.99 -18.45 -9.31
N ILE A 17 -5.93 -17.85 -8.75
CA ILE A 17 -5.22 -16.75 -9.38
C ILE A 17 -4.49 -17.31 -10.61
N HIS A 18 -4.79 -16.76 -11.79
CA HIS A 18 -4.01 -17.03 -12.99
C HIS A 18 -2.73 -16.20 -12.99
N LYS A 19 -2.87 -14.89 -12.76
CA LYS A 19 -1.76 -13.94 -12.79
C LYS A 19 -2.11 -12.66 -12.04
N ILE A 20 -1.09 -12.00 -11.49
CA ILE A 20 -1.24 -10.65 -10.94
C ILE A 20 -0.34 -9.70 -11.72
N HIS A 21 -0.89 -8.54 -12.06
CA HIS A 21 -0.19 -7.48 -12.75
C HIS A 21 -0.16 -6.22 -11.90
N LEU A 22 1.00 -5.60 -11.80
CA LEU A 22 1.14 -4.25 -11.25
C LEU A 22 0.92 -3.21 -12.35
N SER A 23 -0.09 -2.37 -12.20
CA SER A 23 -0.29 -1.20 -13.06
C SER A 23 0.21 0.05 -12.36
N LEU A 24 1.13 0.78 -12.99
CA LEU A 24 1.62 2.09 -12.52
C LEU A 24 1.13 3.18 -13.48
N SER A 25 0.76 4.34 -12.96
CA SER A 25 0.31 5.46 -13.78
C SER A 25 1.46 6.06 -14.59
N GLN A 26 2.67 6.07 -14.01
CA GLN A 26 3.90 6.56 -14.63
C GLN A 26 5.12 5.70 -14.23
N PHE A 27 6.23 5.92 -14.93
CA PHE A 27 7.49 5.17 -14.77
C PHE A 27 8.67 6.08 -14.41
N VAL A 28 8.38 7.21 -13.78
CA VAL A 28 9.35 8.16 -13.23
C VAL A 28 8.92 8.54 -11.81
N PRO A 29 9.83 9.01 -10.94
CA PRO A 29 9.48 9.46 -9.59
C PRO A 29 8.46 10.63 -9.60
N PRO A 30 7.26 10.47 -9.00
CA PRO A 30 6.34 11.60 -8.77
C PRO A 30 6.73 12.38 -7.52
N GLU A 31 6.19 13.59 -7.36
CA GLU A 31 6.18 14.27 -6.06
C GLU A 31 5.30 13.50 -5.05
N LYS A 32 5.70 13.47 -3.78
CA LYS A 32 4.87 12.89 -2.73
C LYS A 32 3.54 13.65 -2.58
N LYS A 33 2.53 12.96 -2.09
CA LYS A 33 1.25 13.59 -1.75
C LYS A 33 1.46 14.64 -0.67
N GLU A 34 0.97 15.85 -0.89
CA GLU A 34 0.93 16.86 0.17
C GLU A 34 -0.19 16.53 1.17
N LEU A 35 0.19 16.46 2.44
CA LEU A 35 -0.61 15.87 3.52
C LEU A 35 -1.08 16.91 4.54
N ALA A 36 -0.38 18.04 4.67
CA ALA A 36 -0.70 19.07 5.65
C ALA A 36 -1.49 20.25 5.05
N GLY A 37 -1.39 20.47 3.74
CA GLY A 37 -2.01 21.62 3.06
C GLY A 37 -3.52 21.50 2.79
N PRO A 38 -4.23 22.63 2.63
CA PRO A 38 -5.64 22.68 2.22
C PRO A 38 -5.83 22.47 0.71
N ARG A 39 -4.76 22.61 -0.09
CA ARG A 39 -4.79 22.35 -1.53
C ARG A 39 -4.78 20.84 -1.75
N GLY A 40 -5.80 20.37 -2.46
CA GLY A 40 -6.00 18.96 -2.75
C GLY A 40 -4.78 18.29 -3.36
N HIS A 41 -4.76 16.96 -3.22
CA HIS A 41 -3.71 16.09 -3.73
C HIS A 41 -3.27 16.44 -5.15
N THR A 42 -1.97 16.41 -5.41
CA THR A 42 -1.39 16.59 -6.74
C THR A 42 -2.15 15.72 -7.75
N LYS A 43 -2.76 16.36 -8.75
CA LYS A 43 -3.50 15.69 -9.84
C LYS A 43 -2.56 15.10 -10.89
N ALA A 44 -1.31 15.57 -10.94
CA ALA A 44 -0.33 15.06 -11.86
C ALA A 44 -0.25 13.54 -11.72
N SER A 45 -0.32 12.85 -12.87
CA SER A 45 -0.05 11.42 -13.03
C SER A 45 -0.89 10.42 -12.23
N ARG A 46 -2.15 10.71 -11.93
CA ARG A 46 -3.07 9.70 -11.37
C ARG A 46 -4.11 9.29 -12.41
N LEU A 47 -4.33 7.99 -12.54
CA LEU A 47 -5.27 7.41 -13.50
C LEU A 47 -6.41 6.71 -12.77
N THR A 48 -7.60 6.75 -13.35
CA THR A 48 -8.72 5.90 -12.98
C THR A 48 -8.42 4.44 -13.32
N VAL A 49 -9.16 3.50 -12.73
CA VAL A 49 -9.04 2.06 -13.05
C VAL A 49 -9.19 1.80 -14.55
N LYS A 50 -10.17 2.44 -15.20
CA LYS A 50 -10.39 2.34 -16.65
C LYS A 50 -9.18 2.79 -17.47
N GLU A 51 -8.51 3.85 -17.06
CA GLU A 51 -7.32 4.35 -17.74
C GLU A 51 -6.11 3.43 -17.53
N HIS A 52 -5.93 2.85 -16.34
CA HIS A 52 -4.93 1.82 -16.08
C HIS A 52 -5.13 0.58 -16.96
N LEU A 53 -6.37 0.09 -17.07
CA LEU A 53 -6.71 -1.06 -17.91
C LEU A 53 -6.45 -0.78 -19.40
N LYS A 54 -6.88 0.39 -19.90
CA LYS A 54 -6.58 0.83 -21.27
C LYS A 54 -5.08 0.88 -21.55
N LYS A 55 -4.30 1.43 -20.61
CA LYS A 55 -2.84 1.47 -20.71
C LYS A 55 -2.25 0.05 -20.83
N MET A 56 -2.64 -0.86 -19.96
CA MET A 56 -2.15 -2.24 -19.97
C MET A 56 -2.51 -3.02 -21.23
N LEU A 57 -3.67 -2.75 -21.84
CA LEU A 57 -4.05 -3.31 -23.15
C LEU A 57 -3.12 -2.82 -24.26
N MET A 58 -2.86 -1.52 -24.31
CA MET A 58 -1.94 -0.94 -25.31
C MET A 58 -0.52 -1.50 -25.15
N GLU A 59 -0.11 -1.77 -23.91
CA GLU A 59 1.16 -2.42 -23.57
C GLU A 59 1.16 -3.95 -23.79
N LYS A 60 0.03 -4.54 -24.22
CA LYS A 60 -0.16 -6.00 -24.42
C LYS A 60 0.18 -6.83 -23.17
N ARG A 61 -0.06 -6.27 -21.98
CA ARG A 61 0.21 -6.94 -20.70
C ARG A 61 -0.93 -7.84 -20.25
N ILE A 62 -2.14 -7.56 -20.71
CA ILE A 62 -3.31 -8.42 -20.58
C ILE A 62 -3.67 -8.87 -22.00
N LEU A 63 -3.66 -10.18 -22.22
CA LEU A 63 -3.88 -10.78 -23.55
C LEU A 63 -5.30 -11.30 -23.71
N ASP A 64 -5.92 -11.74 -22.62
CA ASP A 64 -7.27 -12.29 -22.60
C ASP A 64 -8.26 -11.25 -22.06
N CYS A 65 -8.92 -10.53 -22.96
CA CYS A 65 -9.83 -9.45 -22.60
C CYS A 65 -11.13 -9.92 -21.95
N ASN A 66 -11.48 -11.21 -22.02
CA ASN A 66 -12.73 -11.74 -21.47
C ASN A 66 -12.52 -12.39 -20.10
N ARG A 67 -11.27 -12.58 -19.69
CA ARG A 67 -10.93 -13.19 -18.41
C ARG A 67 -11.42 -12.33 -17.24
N PRO A 68 -12.13 -12.93 -16.26
CA PRO A 68 -12.54 -12.20 -15.07
C PRO A 68 -11.31 -11.76 -14.28
N PHE A 69 -11.37 -10.56 -13.72
CA PHE A 69 -10.30 -10.06 -12.87
C PHE A 69 -10.83 -9.20 -11.72
N MET A 70 -9.97 -9.05 -10.72
CA MET A 70 -10.15 -8.12 -9.62
C MET A 70 -9.16 -6.98 -9.73
N VAL A 71 -9.57 -5.79 -9.27
CA VAL A 71 -8.70 -4.63 -9.14
C VAL A 71 -8.60 -4.28 -7.67
N LEU A 72 -7.40 -4.39 -7.12
CA LEU A 72 -7.09 -4.04 -5.74
C LEU A 72 -6.29 -2.74 -5.70
N SER A 73 -6.67 -1.81 -4.84
CA SER A 73 -5.96 -0.56 -4.69
C SER A 73 -4.65 -0.73 -3.90
N VAL A 74 -3.57 -0.19 -4.44
CA VAL A 74 -2.24 -0.11 -3.79
C VAL A 74 -1.69 1.31 -3.92
N ARG A 75 -2.56 2.30 -3.70
CA ARG A 75 -2.38 3.67 -4.18
C ARG A 75 -1.45 4.53 -3.33
N ASN A 76 -0.96 3.99 -2.22
CA ASN A 76 0.14 4.58 -1.47
C ASN A 76 1.48 4.40 -2.21
N ALA A 77 1.62 3.35 -3.04
CA ALA A 77 2.76 3.19 -3.92
C ALA A 77 2.89 4.42 -4.83
N LEU A 78 4.08 5.01 -4.87
CA LEU A 78 4.38 6.24 -5.61
C LEU A 78 3.53 7.46 -5.16
N ALA A 79 2.99 7.45 -3.95
CA ALA A 79 2.28 8.60 -3.38
C ALA A 79 2.80 9.00 -1.99
N ASN A 80 3.44 8.09 -1.27
CA ASN A 80 4.03 8.32 0.04
C ASN A 80 5.50 7.87 0.05
N LEU A 81 6.27 8.37 1.02
CA LEU A 81 7.60 7.83 1.34
C LEU A 81 7.47 6.37 1.79
N ARG A 82 8.52 5.57 1.59
CA ARG A 82 8.60 4.15 1.94
C ARG A 82 7.64 3.23 1.15
N CYS A 83 6.96 3.77 0.14
CA CYS A 83 6.04 3.05 -0.74
C CYS A 83 6.58 3.00 -2.18
N VAL A 84 7.57 2.14 -2.40
CA VAL A 84 8.24 1.94 -3.68
C VAL A 84 7.49 0.98 -4.58
N ALA A 85 7.72 1.08 -5.88
CA ALA A 85 7.23 0.14 -6.87
C ALA A 85 8.29 -0.12 -7.93
N TRP A 86 8.23 -1.30 -8.55
CA TRP A 86 9.09 -1.65 -9.66
C TRP A 86 8.35 -2.59 -10.62
N LEU A 87 8.58 -2.41 -11.91
CA LEU A 87 8.01 -3.22 -12.96
C LEU A 87 9.08 -3.52 -14.01
N LYS A 88 9.36 -4.80 -14.22
CA LYS A 88 10.34 -5.26 -15.20
C LYS A 88 10.03 -4.68 -16.59
N ASP A 89 11.07 -4.33 -17.33
CA ASP A 89 11.04 -3.75 -18.67
C ASP A 89 10.39 -2.36 -18.79
N HIS A 90 9.85 -1.80 -17.69
CA HIS A 90 9.25 -0.46 -17.67
C HIS A 90 10.02 0.51 -16.80
N THR A 91 10.68 0.02 -15.74
CA THR A 91 11.45 0.82 -14.80
C THR A 91 12.86 0.23 -14.65
N PRO A 92 13.93 0.95 -15.01
CA PRO A 92 15.30 0.42 -14.91
C PRO A 92 15.73 0.18 -13.46
N THR A 93 15.16 0.94 -12.52
CA THR A 93 15.37 0.83 -11.08
C THR A 93 14.04 0.97 -10.34
N PRO A 94 13.94 0.54 -9.07
CA PRO A 94 12.76 0.76 -8.27
C PRO A 94 12.49 2.26 -8.12
N ILE A 95 11.22 2.63 -8.13
CA ILE A 95 10.77 4.02 -8.13
C ILE A 95 10.11 4.31 -6.79
N SER A 96 10.46 5.45 -6.20
CA SER A 96 9.81 6.07 -5.05
C SER A 96 9.28 7.45 -5.45
N VAL A 97 8.71 8.17 -4.49
CA VAL A 97 8.50 9.62 -4.64
C VAL A 97 9.84 10.37 -4.73
N SER A 98 9.85 11.55 -5.35
CA SER A 98 11.05 12.33 -5.67
C SER A 98 11.86 12.70 -4.43
N GLU A 99 11.19 12.94 -3.29
CA GLU A 99 11.81 13.25 -2.01
C GLU A 99 12.62 12.08 -1.41
N GLU A 100 12.29 10.84 -1.77
CA GLU A 100 13.01 9.64 -1.34
C GLU A 100 13.99 9.15 -2.41
N TYR A 101 13.75 9.47 -3.68
CA TYR A 101 14.43 8.82 -4.81
C TYR A 101 15.95 8.97 -4.77
N GLY A 102 16.46 10.15 -4.40
CA GLY A 102 17.90 10.40 -4.29
C GLY A 102 18.60 9.63 -3.16
N ILE A 103 17.85 9.09 -2.20
CA ILE A 103 18.37 8.34 -1.05
C ILE A 103 17.89 6.88 -1.02
N LEU A 104 17.13 6.43 -2.01
CA LEU A 104 16.54 5.09 -2.10
C LEU A 104 17.56 3.99 -1.79
N PHE A 105 18.70 4.00 -2.48
CA PHE A 105 19.77 2.99 -2.35
C PHE A 105 20.62 3.12 -1.09
N LYS A 106 20.39 4.15 -0.27
CA LYS A 106 20.99 4.34 1.06
C LYS A 106 20.00 4.03 2.19
N SER A 107 18.73 3.85 1.85
CA SER A 107 17.64 3.69 2.81
C SER A 107 17.67 2.32 3.48
N ARG A 108 16.84 2.18 4.52
CA ARG A 108 16.57 0.88 5.15
C ARG A 108 15.96 -0.11 4.16
N PRO A 109 16.04 -1.42 4.45
CA PRO A 109 15.34 -2.44 3.69
C PRO A 109 13.84 -2.18 3.60
N TYR A 110 13.22 -2.49 2.46
CA TYR A 110 11.78 -2.40 2.22
C TYR A 110 11.10 -3.76 2.42
N TYR A 111 9.82 -3.75 2.72
CA TYR A 111 8.98 -4.94 2.76
C TYR A 111 8.13 -4.98 1.50
N LEU A 112 8.30 -6.02 0.70
CA LEU A 112 7.80 -6.11 -0.66
C LEU A 112 6.71 -7.17 -0.77
N PHE A 113 5.70 -6.87 -1.56
CA PHE A 113 4.82 -7.86 -2.18
C PHE A 113 5.05 -7.82 -3.69
N GLY A 114 5.28 -8.99 -4.30
CA GLY A 114 5.62 -9.07 -5.71
C GLY A 114 5.59 -10.47 -6.27
N GLU A 115 5.91 -10.57 -7.56
CA GLU A 115 6.13 -11.85 -8.24
C GLU A 115 7.62 -12.05 -8.47
N LYS A 116 8.19 -13.10 -7.88
CA LYS A 116 9.60 -13.49 -7.99
C LYS A 116 9.70 -14.89 -8.59
N LYS A 117 10.41 -15.02 -9.71
CA LYS A 117 10.54 -16.29 -10.47
C LYS A 117 9.18 -16.98 -10.74
N GLY A 118 8.16 -16.19 -11.09
CA GLY A 118 6.80 -16.68 -11.38
C GLY A 118 5.96 -17.07 -10.16
N LYS A 119 6.41 -16.77 -8.93
CA LYS A 119 5.64 -17.03 -7.70
C LYS A 119 5.39 -15.73 -6.94
N LEU A 120 4.21 -15.61 -6.33
CA LEU A 120 3.92 -14.52 -5.41
C LEU A 120 4.73 -14.69 -4.12
N VAL A 121 5.32 -13.60 -3.63
CA VAL A 121 6.13 -13.60 -2.42
C VAL A 121 5.88 -12.33 -1.60
N ILE A 122 6.05 -12.45 -0.28
CA ILE A 122 6.22 -11.33 0.65
C ILE A 122 7.58 -11.48 1.33
N GLU A 123 8.49 -10.56 1.03
CA GLU A 123 9.88 -10.62 1.52
C GLU A 123 10.46 -9.24 1.81
N LYS A 124 11.59 -9.24 2.52
CA LYS A 124 12.37 -8.03 2.81
C LYS A 124 13.45 -7.88 1.75
N TRP A 125 13.63 -6.66 1.25
CA TRP A 125 14.66 -6.34 0.25
C TRP A 125 15.54 -5.20 0.74
N ASP A 126 16.86 -5.42 0.73
CA ASP A 126 17.83 -4.36 0.99
C ASP A 126 18.13 -3.58 -0.29
N PRO A 127 17.79 -2.28 -0.38
CA PRO A 127 18.04 -1.51 -1.58
C PRO A 127 19.54 -1.38 -1.90
N LYS A 128 20.44 -1.54 -0.92
CA LYS A 128 21.89 -1.51 -1.13
C LYS A 128 22.39 -2.70 -1.95
N SER A 129 21.61 -3.78 -2.02
CA SER A 129 21.92 -4.96 -2.81
C SER A 129 21.31 -4.91 -4.22
N TRP A 130 20.83 -3.74 -4.67
CA TRP A 130 20.27 -3.61 -6.01
C TRP A 130 21.34 -3.81 -7.08
N ASP A 131 21.12 -4.83 -7.91
CA ASP A 131 21.92 -5.10 -9.10
C ASP A 131 20.99 -5.01 -10.34
N PRO A 132 21.16 -3.97 -11.18
CA PRO A 132 20.38 -3.80 -12.41
C PRO A 132 20.56 -4.95 -13.40
N ASP A 133 21.74 -5.58 -13.43
CA ASP A 133 22.12 -6.59 -14.41
C ASP A 133 21.70 -8.00 -13.98
N ALA A 134 21.74 -8.28 -12.68
CA ALA A 134 21.20 -9.53 -12.14
C ALA A 134 19.66 -9.51 -12.08
N GLY A 135 19.07 -8.33 -11.86
CA GLY A 135 17.65 -8.15 -11.52
C GLY A 135 17.30 -8.89 -10.22
N LEU A 136 16.37 -8.39 -9.42
CA LEU A 136 15.99 -9.08 -8.18
C LEU A 136 15.26 -10.45 -8.41
N ASN A 137 15.26 -10.96 -9.65
CA ASN A 137 14.41 -12.05 -10.14
C ASN A 137 12.91 -11.78 -9.98
N PHE A 138 12.53 -10.53 -9.75
CA PHE A 138 11.14 -10.10 -9.76
C PHE A 138 10.67 -9.82 -11.18
N SER A 139 9.38 -10.00 -11.41
CA SER A 139 8.66 -9.43 -12.56
C SER A 139 8.09 -8.05 -12.20
N TRP A 140 7.68 -7.88 -10.94
CA TRP A 140 7.17 -6.63 -10.39
C TRP A 140 7.13 -6.72 -8.86
N PHE A 141 7.12 -5.58 -8.17
CA PHE A 141 6.79 -5.49 -6.74
C PHE A 141 6.25 -4.12 -6.34
N VAL A 142 5.61 -4.08 -5.19
CA VAL A 142 5.25 -2.86 -4.43
C VAL A 142 5.65 -3.03 -2.97
N SER A 143 5.94 -1.94 -2.27
CA SER A 143 6.19 -1.97 -0.82
C SER A 143 5.08 -1.34 0.00
N GLY A 144 5.07 -1.69 1.29
CA GLY A 144 4.24 -1.03 2.31
C GLY A 144 4.68 -1.43 3.72
N PRO A 145 4.11 -0.81 4.77
CA PRO A 145 4.41 -1.16 6.16
C PRO A 145 4.11 -2.64 6.46
N PRO A 146 5.03 -3.36 7.12
CA PRO A 146 4.80 -4.74 7.52
C PRO A 146 3.87 -4.77 8.74
N VAL A 147 2.68 -5.31 8.58
CA VAL A 147 1.70 -5.41 9.68
C VAL A 147 1.71 -6.77 10.35
N LEU A 148 2.26 -7.79 9.68
CA LEU A 148 2.50 -9.12 10.20
C LEU A 148 3.82 -9.63 9.64
N TRP A 149 4.65 -10.24 10.47
CA TRP A 149 5.93 -10.78 10.04
C TRP A 149 6.37 -11.98 10.87
N ASP A 150 6.23 -13.17 10.28
CA ASP A 150 6.63 -14.44 10.86
C ASP A 150 6.02 -14.63 12.27
N ASP A 151 6.85 -14.75 13.30
CA ASP A 151 6.48 -14.94 14.71
C ASP A 151 6.61 -13.66 15.57
N ALA A 152 6.77 -12.50 14.93
CA ALA A 152 6.88 -11.22 15.63
C ALA A 152 5.66 -10.94 16.53
N ASP A 153 5.92 -10.63 17.80
CA ASP A 153 4.89 -10.21 18.74
C ASP A 153 4.39 -8.78 18.45
N LYS A 154 3.39 -8.34 19.22
CA LYS A 154 2.74 -7.04 19.03
C LYS A 154 3.72 -5.86 19.13
N ASP A 155 4.62 -5.90 20.09
CA ASP A 155 5.60 -4.83 20.32
C ASP A 155 6.66 -4.80 19.21
N THR A 156 7.12 -5.97 18.77
CA THR A 156 8.04 -6.11 17.64
C THR A 156 7.39 -5.60 16.36
N LEU A 157 6.14 -5.97 16.08
CA LEU A 157 5.39 -5.46 14.93
C LEU A 157 5.24 -3.94 15.00
N PHE A 158 4.89 -3.39 16.16
CA PHE A 158 4.79 -1.94 16.33
C PHE A 158 6.11 -1.24 16.01
N ARG A 159 7.24 -1.79 16.48
CA ARG A 159 8.60 -1.31 16.17
C ARG A 159 8.96 -1.41 14.69
N MET A 160 8.42 -2.39 13.98
CA MET A 160 8.59 -2.52 12.53
C MET A 160 7.70 -1.57 11.73
N ILE A 161 6.49 -1.26 12.21
CA ILE A 161 5.51 -0.42 11.51
C ILE A 161 5.92 1.06 11.54
N VAL A 162 6.33 1.56 12.71
CA VAL A 162 6.59 2.99 12.94
C VAL A 162 7.59 3.60 11.94
N PRO A 163 8.77 2.98 11.67
CA PRO A 163 9.75 3.54 10.71
C PRO A 163 9.33 3.46 9.24
N GLU A 164 8.22 2.77 8.94
CA GLU A 164 7.75 2.48 7.59
C GLU A 164 6.45 3.23 7.25
N ALA A 165 5.68 3.65 8.26
CA ALA A 165 4.43 4.39 8.11
C ALA A 165 4.67 5.90 8.00
N ALA A 166 4.97 6.37 6.78
CA ALA A 166 5.20 7.79 6.46
C ALA A 166 3.97 8.69 6.65
N ASP A 167 2.76 8.13 6.79
CA ASP A 167 1.57 8.87 7.16
C ASP A 167 1.19 8.53 8.60
N HIS A 168 1.76 9.31 9.52
CA HIS A 168 1.73 9.05 10.96
C HIS A 168 0.32 8.98 11.57
N SER A 169 -0.68 9.54 10.90
CA SER A 169 -2.08 9.45 11.30
C SER A 169 -2.63 8.02 11.27
N HIS A 170 -1.93 7.07 10.63
CA HIS A 170 -2.27 5.64 10.64
C HIS A 170 -1.66 4.86 11.81
N VAL A 171 -0.82 5.52 12.61
CA VAL A 171 -0.09 4.92 13.73
C VAL A 171 -0.54 5.58 15.01
N TRP A 172 -0.61 6.91 15.04
CA TRP A 172 -1.10 7.69 16.18
C TRP A 172 -2.32 8.49 15.78
N ARG A 173 -3.20 8.74 16.75
CA ARG A 173 -4.40 9.56 16.63
C ARG A 173 -4.01 11.02 16.43
N LEU A 174 -3.62 11.33 15.20
CA LEU A 174 -3.04 12.61 14.83
C LEU A 174 -3.74 13.16 13.59
N PRO A 175 -4.96 13.69 13.73
CA PRO A 175 -5.73 14.28 12.63
C PRO A 175 -4.95 15.40 11.93
N ARG A 176 -4.99 15.42 10.60
CA ARG A 176 -4.26 16.39 9.77
C ARG A 176 -5.05 16.83 8.53
N GLY A 177 -4.51 17.83 7.83
CA GLY A 177 -5.10 18.34 6.58
C GLY A 177 -6.55 18.80 6.79
N SER A 178 -7.46 18.28 5.96
CA SER A 178 -8.89 18.57 6.00
C SER A 178 -9.71 17.61 6.90
N HIS A 179 -9.08 16.81 7.74
CA HIS A 179 -9.81 15.98 8.70
C HIS A 179 -10.64 16.88 9.65
N PRO A 180 -11.90 16.56 9.95
CA PRO A 180 -12.77 17.42 10.77
C PRO A 180 -12.21 17.71 12.16
N ASP A 181 -11.52 16.75 12.75
CA ASP A 181 -10.88 16.89 14.07
C ASP A 181 -9.46 17.48 14.01
N ALA A 182 -8.98 17.92 12.84
CA ALA A 182 -7.62 18.49 12.73
C ALA A 182 -7.56 19.92 13.28
N THR A 183 -6.68 20.14 14.25
CA THR A 183 -6.35 21.46 14.80
C THR A 183 -4.97 21.89 14.33
N ASP A 184 -4.61 23.15 14.56
CA ASP A 184 -3.25 23.62 14.22
C ASP A 184 -2.19 22.88 15.03
N LYS A 185 -2.49 22.58 16.30
CA LYS A 185 -1.64 21.75 17.15
C LYS A 185 -1.39 20.37 16.53
N THR A 186 -2.44 19.65 16.12
CA THR A 186 -2.27 18.30 15.54
C THR A 186 -1.55 18.34 14.19
N ARG A 187 -1.78 19.38 13.38
CA ARG A 187 -1.05 19.60 12.12
C ARG A 187 0.44 19.85 12.37
N ASP A 188 0.79 20.64 13.37
CA ASP A 188 2.18 20.97 13.68
C ASP A 188 2.93 19.80 14.32
N GLN A 189 2.27 19.02 15.18
CA GLN A 189 2.79 17.76 15.67
C GLN A 189 3.01 16.75 14.52
N TRP A 190 2.08 16.66 13.57
CA TRP A 190 2.24 15.80 12.39
C TRP A 190 3.44 16.23 11.53
N LYS A 191 3.60 17.53 11.26
CA LYS A 191 4.75 18.07 10.52
C LYS A 191 6.07 17.77 11.24
N SER A 192 6.08 17.85 12.57
CA SER A 192 7.26 17.58 13.38
C SER A 192 7.67 16.10 13.28
N LEU A 193 6.72 15.17 13.42
CA LEU A 193 6.97 13.74 13.17
C LEU A 193 7.44 13.49 11.74
N GLN A 194 6.82 14.13 10.76
CA GLN A 194 7.21 13.99 9.35
C GLN A 194 8.66 14.44 9.12
N LYS A 195 9.09 15.52 9.77
CA LYS A 195 10.47 16.00 9.72
C LYS A 195 11.42 14.95 10.32
N ILE A 196 11.12 14.45 11.52
CA ILE A 196 11.90 13.39 12.18
C ILE A 196 12.00 12.14 11.29
N PHE A 197 10.88 11.75 10.66
CA PHE A 197 10.83 10.61 9.74
C PHE A 197 11.79 10.80 8.56
N MET A 198 11.73 11.96 7.91
CA MET A 198 12.60 12.28 6.77
C MET A 198 14.09 12.31 7.16
N GLU A 199 14.43 12.92 8.30
CA GLU A 199 15.79 12.95 8.84
C GLU A 199 16.34 11.55 9.14
N ASN A 200 15.44 10.61 9.47
CA ASN A 200 15.80 9.25 9.81
C ASN A 200 15.66 8.26 8.66
N MET A 201 15.37 8.63 7.41
CA MET A 201 15.12 7.68 6.29
C MET A 201 16.24 6.66 6.03
N THR A 202 17.49 7.02 6.33
CA THR A 202 18.67 6.16 6.15
C THR A 202 19.20 5.56 7.46
N ALA A 203 18.63 5.96 8.60
CA ALA A 203 19.00 5.43 9.92
C ALA A 203 18.60 3.95 10.06
N SER A 204 19.16 3.26 11.05
CA SER A 204 18.75 1.89 11.37
C SER A 204 17.25 1.83 11.74
N PRO A 205 16.57 0.66 11.57
CA PRO A 205 15.17 0.53 12.00
C PRO A 205 14.96 0.92 13.46
N GLU A 206 15.89 0.54 14.33
CA GLU A 206 15.85 0.84 15.76
C GLU A 206 15.94 2.35 16.03
N SER A 207 16.97 3.01 15.48
CA SER A 207 17.17 4.44 15.70
C SER A 207 16.01 5.28 15.14
N ALA A 208 15.46 4.88 14.00
CA ALA A 208 14.28 5.52 13.44
C ALA A 208 13.04 5.32 14.32
N PHE A 209 12.86 4.12 14.89
CA PHE A 209 11.79 3.85 15.86
C PHE A 209 11.95 4.70 17.12
N GLU A 210 13.13 4.71 17.74
CA GLU A 210 13.43 5.48 18.95
C GLU A 210 13.15 6.97 18.75
N ALA A 211 13.58 7.54 17.61
CA ALA A 211 13.34 8.96 17.31
C ALA A 211 11.84 9.29 17.15
N LEU A 212 11.11 8.48 16.38
CA LEU A 212 9.69 8.72 16.11
C LEU A 212 8.82 8.44 17.32
N ASN A 213 9.02 7.30 17.97
CA ASN A 213 8.27 6.90 19.15
C ASN A 213 8.64 7.76 20.36
N GLY A 214 9.89 8.19 20.49
CA GLY A 214 10.33 9.13 21.53
C GLY A 214 9.56 10.44 21.45
N TYR A 215 9.43 11.03 20.25
CA TYR A 215 8.60 12.21 20.05
C TYR A 215 7.12 11.96 20.40
N ALA A 216 6.58 10.81 19.98
CA ALA A 216 5.20 10.44 20.26
C ALA A 216 4.92 10.32 21.76
N VAL A 217 5.84 9.72 22.53
CA VAL A 217 5.76 9.58 23.99
C VAL A 217 5.88 10.94 24.67
N GLU A 218 6.86 11.76 24.28
CA GLU A 218 7.07 13.11 24.84
C GLU A 218 5.84 14.01 24.64
N ASN A 219 5.11 13.81 23.54
CA ASN A 219 3.93 14.60 23.18
C ASN A 219 2.59 13.93 23.52
N ASP A 220 2.61 12.83 24.27
CA ASP A 220 1.44 12.05 24.70
C ASP A 220 0.49 11.68 23.54
N LEU A 221 1.06 11.30 22.40
CA LEU A 221 0.30 10.91 21.23
C LEU A 221 -0.34 9.54 21.44
N GLN A 222 -1.67 9.52 21.37
CA GLN A 222 -2.45 8.29 21.52
C GLN A 222 -2.31 7.39 20.29
N ARG A 223 -2.40 6.07 20.48
CA ARG A 223 -2.43 5.09 19.37
C ARG A 223 -3.69 5.27 18.52
N GLU A 224 -3.56 5.11 17.22
CA GLU A 224 -4.67 5.13 16.28
C GLU A 224 -5.38 3.77 16.19
N ASP A 225 -6.71 3.74 16.21
CA ASP A 225 -7.52 2.52 16.08
C ASP A 225 -8.79 2.66 15.23
N GLY A 226 -9.05 3.84 14.65
CA GLY A 226 -10.23 4.16 13.85
C GLY A 226 -10.00 4.20 12.33
N TYR A 227 -8.77 4.39 11.86
CA TYR A 227 -8.48 4.42 10.42
C TYR A 227 -8.79 3.08 9.73
N LEU A 228 -9.39 3.16 8.54
CA LEU A 228 -9.59 2.01 7.66
C LEU A 228 -8.28 1.66 6.94
N HIS A 229 -7.86 0.41 7.04
CA HIS A 229 -6.62 -0.11 6.46
C HIS A 229 -6.91 -1.22 5.45
N ASN A 230 -6.11 -1.32 4.39
CA ASN A 230 -6.13 -2.41 3.42
C ASN A 230 -4.83 -3.19 3.49
N MET A 231 -4.92 -4.41 4.01
CA MET A 231 -3.78 -5.30 4.18
C MET A 231 -3.90 -6.49 3.24
N ILE A 232 -2.76 -6.94 2.73
CA ILE A 232 -2.66 -8.17 1.96
C ILE A 232 -1.61 -9.10 2.55
N GLY A 233 -1.83 -10.40 2.38
CA GLY A 233 -0.93 -11.46 2.81
C GLY A 233 -1.06 -12.67 1.90
N LEU A 234 -0.15 -13.63 2.08
CA LEU A 234 -0.24 -14.94 1.43
C LEU A 234 -0.43 -16.01 2.50
N ASP A 235 -1.39 -16.92 2.29
CA ASP A 235 -1.55 -18.11 3.14
C ASP A 235 -0.50 -19.19 2.79
N GLY A 236 -0.53 -20.31 3.52
CA GLY A 236 0.38 -21.44 3.30
C GLY A 236 0.25 -22.12 1.92
N GLU A 237 -0.85 -21.91 1.21
CA GLU A 237 -1.10 -22.42 -0.14
C GLU A 237 -0.67 -21.42 -1.23
N GLY A 238 -0.31 -20.19 -0.84
CA GLY A 238 0.03 -19.10 -1.74
C GLY A 238 -1.18 -18.34 -2.28
N ASN A 239 -2.38 -18.53 -1.69
CA ASN A 239 -3.55 -17.72 -2.03
C ASN A 239 -3.37 -16.29 -1.49
N LEU A 240 -3.93 -15.31 -2.20
CA LEU A 240 -3.91 -13.92 -1.75
C LEU A 240 -5.03 -13.68 -0.75
N CYS A 241 -4.67 -13.36 0.50
CA CYS A 241 -5.60 -12.96 1.55
C CYS A 241 -5.64 -11.44 1.64
N GLN A 242 -6.82 -10.86 1.74
CA GLN A 242 -7.02 -9.43 1.95
C GLN A 242 -7.91 -9.19 3.16
N LEU A 243 -7.52 -8.23 4.00
CA LEU A 243 -8.32 -7.70 5.09
C LEU A 243 -8.44 -6.19 4.95
N VAL A 244 -9.67 -5.70 4.91
CA VAL A 244 -10.00 -4.28 5.02
C VAL A 244 -10.77 -4.07 6.31
N ALA A 245 -10.17 -3.36 7.27
CA ALA A 245 -10.77 -3.14 8.59
C ALA A 245 -10.19 -1.90 9.26
N SER A 246 -10.92 -1.36 10.23
CA SER A 246 -10.42 -0.35 11.16
C SER A 246 -9.80 -1.00 12.39
N GLY A 247 -8.71 -0.42 12.89
CA GLY A 247 -7.99 -0.91 14.05
C GLY A 247 -6.52 -0.53 14.05
N ARG A 248 -5.82 -0.83 15.14
CA ARG A 248 -4.35 -0.71 15.19
C ARG A 248 -3.73 -1.69 14.21
N LEU A 249 -2.76 -1.22 13.42
CA LEU A 249 -2.11 -2.02 12.38
C LEU A 249 -1.54 -3.35 12.92
N GLU A 250 -0.90 -3.34 14.09
CA GLU A 250 -0.35 -4.54 14.74
C GLU A 250 -1.44 -5.55 15.18
N ASP A 251 -2.62 -5.07 15.58
CA ASP A 251 -3.73 -5.94 15.97
C ASP A 251 -4.41 -6.54 14.74
N LEU A 252 -4.57 -5.74 13.68
CA LEU A 252 -5.11 -6.21 12.40
C LEU A 252 -4.19 -7.22 11.71
N GLY A 253 -2.87 -7.02 11.81
CA GLY A 253 -1.88 -7.98 11.34
C GLY A 253 -2.00 -9.34 12.02
N ARG A 254 -2.17 -9.39 13.33
CA ARG A 254 -2.41 -10.65 14.06
C ARG A 254 -3.66 -11.38 13.59
N GLN A 255 -4.74 -10.64 13.29
CA GLN A 255 -5.94 -11.25 12.70
C GLN A 255 -5.65 -11.90 11.35
N MET A 256 -4.76 -11.33 10.52
CA MET A 256 -4.30 -12.01 9.30
C MET A 256 -3.56 -13.32 9.65
N GLY A 257 -2.77 -13.32 10.72
CA GLY A 257 -2.11 -14.51 11.27
C GLY A 257 -3.08 -15.64 11.61
N ASP A 258 -4.21 -15.32 12.25
CA ASP A 258 -5.28 -16.28 12.57
C ASP A 258 -5.89 -16.96 11.32
N ARG A 259 -5.63 -16.43 10.13
CA ARG A 259 -6.06 -16.97 8.83
C ARG A 259 -4.98 -17.76 8.09
N GLY A 260 -3.87 -18.09 8.77
CA GLY A 260 -2.77 -18.88 8.19
C GLY A 260 -1.80 -18.05 7.34
N VAL A 261 -1.89 -16.72 7.39
CA VAL A 261 -0.92 -15.81 6.77
C VAL A 261 0.29 -15.68 7.69
N LYS A 262 1.52 -15.74 7.15
CA LYS A 262 2.74 -15.51 7.94
C LYS A 262 3.31 -14.11 7.80
N ARG A 263 3.04 -13.44 6.67
CA ARG A 263 3.53 -12.09 6.39
C ARG A 263 2.44 -11.29 5.71
N ALA A 264 2.26 -10.05 6.13
CA ALA A 264 1.28 -9.15 5.55
C ALA A 264 1.76 -7.71 5.51
N LEU A 265 1.34 -6.98 4.49
CA LEU A 265 1.66 -5.57 4.27
C LEU A 265 0.39 -4.74 4.25
N CYS A 266 0.44 -3.52 4.78
CA CYS A 266 -0.60 -2.53 4.58
C CYS A 266 -0.31 -1.72 3.31
N LEU A 267 -1.07 -1.93 2.24
CA LEU A 267 -0.79 -1.29 0.94
C LEU A 267 -1.63 -0.05 0.65
N ASP A 268 -2.74 0.13 1.36
CA ASP A 268 -3.59 1.30 1.18
C ASP A 268 -4.38 1.65 2.43
N ASN A 269 -4.78 2.92 2.56
CA ASN A 269 -5.49 3.41 3.74
C ASN A 269 -6.57 4.42 3.38
N SER A 270 -7.60 4.53 4.25
CA SER A 270 -8.66 5.54 4.18
C SER A 270 -9.28 5.64 2.78
N GLY A 271 -9.53 6.85 2.28
CA GLY A 271 -10.17 7.15 0.99
C GLY A 271 -9.43 6.67 -0.25
N SER A 272 -8.35 5.91 -0.09
CA SER A 272 -7.69 5.23 -1.19
C SER A 272 -8.23 3.81 -1.44
N ILE A 273 -8.78 3.15 -0.41
CA ILE A 273 -9.15 1.73 -0.42
C ILE A 273 -10.28 1.43 -1.39
N THR A 274 -10.04 0.49 -2.31
CA THR A 274 -11.06 -0.19 -3.13
C THR A 274 -10.67 -1.61 -3.49
N ALA A 275 -11.67 -2.50 -3.58
CA ALA A 275 -11.61 -3.71 -4.38
C ALA A 275 -12.81 -3.77 -5.34
N GLN A 276 -12.55 -4.06 -6.60
CA GLN A 276 -13.54 -4.15 -7.67
C GLN A 276 -13.42 -5.49 -8.38
N PHE A 277 -14.54 -6.07 -8.80
CA PHE A 277 -14.59 -7.31 -9.56
C PHE A 277 -15.23 -7.06 -10.94
N PHE A 278 -14.56 -7.52 -11.99
CA PHE A 278 -14.96 -7.39 -13.38
C PHE A 278 -15.21 -8.78 -13.93
N HIS A 279 -16.49 -9.20 -13.95
CA HIS A 279 -16.88 -10.56 -14.32
C HIS A 279 -16.63 -10.84 -15.81
N GLU A 280 -16.98 -9.89 -16.68
CA GLU A 280 -16.78 -9.98 -18.15
C GLU A 280 -15.39 -9.47 -18.58
N GLY A 281 -14.42 -9.46 -17.65
CA GLY A 281 -13.09 -8.96 -17.88
C GLY A 281 -13.04 -7.51 -18.37
N ILE A 282 -12.16 -7.26 -19.34
CA ILE A 282 -11.86 -5.92 -19.85
C ILE A 282 -13.02 -5.40 -20.68
N ALA A 283 -13.73 -6.27 -21.41
CA ALA A 283 -14.91 -5.89 -22.18
C ALA A 283 -15.96 -5.24 -21.26
N GLY A 284 -16.28 -5.91 -20.14
CA GLY A 284 -17.15 -5.35 -19.10
C GLY A 284 -16.59 -4.06 -18.49
N ALA A 285 -15.29 -4.01 -18.19
CA ALA A 285 -14.66 -2.82 -17.64
C ALA A 285 -14.76 -1.58 -18.55
N VAL A 286 -14.67 -1.76 -19.87
CA VAL A 286 -14.83 -0.68 -20.85
C VAL A 286 -16.28 -0.19 -20.88
N ALA A 287 -17.26 -1.10 -20.80
CA ALA A 287 -18.68 -0.81 -20.68
C ALA A 287 -19.06 -0.18 -19.32
N GLY A 288 -18.16 -0.23 -18.33
CA GLY A 288 -18.40 0.29 -16.98
C GLY A 288 -19.07 -0.73 -16.06
N GLU A 289 -19.07 -2.00 -16.44
CA GLU A 289 -19.67 -3.10 -15.70
C GLU A 289 -18.67 -3.68 -14.71
N TYR A 290 -18.93 -3.45 -13.43
CA TYR A 290 -18.14 -4.02 -12.34
C TYR A 290 -18.97 -4.09 -11.06
N ARG A 291 -18.53 -4.94 -10.13
CA ARG A 291 -19.04 -5.00 -8.76
C ARG A 291 -18.01 -4.35 -7.83
N CYS A 292 -18.41 -3.33 -7.10
CA CYS A 292 -17.58 -2.82 -6.00
C CYS A 292 -17.74 -3.76 -4.80
N LEU A 293 -16.65 -4.45 -4.43
CA LEU A 293 -16.66 -5.36 -3.28
C LEU A 293 -16.43 -4.59 -1.98
N VAL A 294 -15.51 -3.61 -2.01
CA VAL A 294 -15.29 -2.67 -0.91
C VAL A 294 -14.79 -1.34 -1.48
N ALA A 295 -15.22 -0.24 -0.87
CA ALA A 295 -14.69 1.09 -1.09
C ALA A 295 -14.75 1.87 0.22
N ALA A 296 -13.74 2.70 0.50
CA ALA A 296 -13.81 3.63 1.60
C ALA A 296 -14.93 4.67 1.37
N PRO A 297 -15.59 5.18 2.43
CA PRO A 297 -16.67 6.16 2.29
C PRO A 297 -16.26 7.45 1.55
N ASN A 298 -14.99 7.84 1.71
CA ASN A 298 -14.38 8.98 1.04
C ASN A 298 -13.49 8.55 -0.15
N HIS A 299 -13.87 7.46 -0.84
CA HIS A 299 -13.12 6.93 -1.95
C HIS A 299 -12.90 7.99 -3.05
N ARG A 300 -11.65 8.08 -3.51
CA ARG A 300 -11.24 8.94 -4.63
C ARG A 300 -10.87 8.05 -5.81
N SER A 301 -11.49 8.17 -6.98
CA SER A 301 -11.26 7.23 -8.10
C SER A 301 -9.80 7.19 -8.66
N PRO A 302 -9.07 8.30 -8.86
CA PRO A 302 -7.73 8.25 -9.47
C PRO A 302 -6.61 7.79 -8.53
N GLY A 303 -5.82 6.81 -8.96
CA GLY A 303 -4.67 6.25 -8.22
C GLY A 303 -3.36 6.31 -9.00
N ALA A 304 -2.24 6.10 -8.31
CA ALA A 304 -0.94 5.97 -8.95
C ALA A 304 -0.62 4.50 -9.30
N ALA A 305 -1.20 3.56 -8.55
CA ALA A 305 -0.97 2.14 -8.73
C ALA A 305 -2.18 1.28 -8.36
N TYR A 306 -2.33 0.16 -9.08
CA TYR A 306 -3.34 -0.87 -8.85
C TYR A 306 -2.74 -2.26 -9.12
N LEU A 307 -3.23 -3.27 -8.40
CA LEU A 307 -3.01 -4.67 -8.72
C LEU A 307 -4.21 -5.19 -9.52
N ILE A 308 -3.96 -5.79 -10.67
CA ILE A 308 -4.96 -6.48 -11.49
C ILE A 308 -4.74 -7.98 -11.29
N VAL A 309 -5.70 -8.65 -10.67
CA VAL A 309 -5.64 -10.08 -10.34
C VAL A 309 -6.53 -10.83 -11.33
N GLU A 310 -5.92 -11.42 -12.35
CA GLU A 310 -6.62 -12.27 -13.31
C GLU A 310 -6.96 -13.62 -12.65
N LEU A 311 -8.22 -14.03 -12.77
CA LEU A 311 -8.72 -15.28 -12.22
C LEU A 311 -8.72 -16.37 -13.29
N GLN A 312 -8.66 -17.64 -12.87
CA GLN A 312 -8.68 -18.79 -13.78
C GLN A 312 -10.02 -18.96 -14.48
N ASP A 313 -11.13 -18.65 -13.80
CA ASP A 313 -12.48 -18.80 -14.32
C ASP A 313 -13.46 -17.81 -13.68
N HIS A 314 -14.72 -17.84 -14.17
CA HIS A 314 -15.81 -16.99 -13.72
C HIS A 314 -16.48 -17.45 -12.42
N THR A 315 -15.99 -18.53 -11.79
CA THR A 315 -16.65 -19.16 -10.65
C THR A 315 -16.34 -18.50 -9.31
N PHE A 316 -15.69 -17.33 -9.31
CA PHE A 316 -15.47 -16.53 -8.10
C PHE A 316 -16.78 -16.36 -7.32
N LYS A 317 -16.86 -16.98 -6.15
CA LYS A 317 -18.02 -16.97 -5.25
C LYS A 317 -17.82 -15.98 -4.11
#